data_AF-A0A7W1DX22-F1
#
_entry.id   AF-A0A7W1DX22-F1
#
_cell.length_a   1.000
_cell.length_b   1.000
_cell.length_c   1.000
_cell.angle_alpha   90.00
_cell.angle_beta   90.00
_cell.angle_gamma   90.00
#
_symmetry.space_group_name_H-M   'P 1'
#
loop_
_entity.id
_entity.type
_entity.pdbx_description
1 polymer ?
#
loop_
_entity_poly.entity_id
_entity_poly.type
_entity_poly.pdbx_seq_one_letter_code
_entity_poly.pdbx_strand_id
1 'polypeptide(L)' 'MEIPRTIPNRTDQINRRQAKGPRGGRPADFNADLDKKRHTVKRGSVRLKQWRGIASRYDKHAFISLATIVRNHHIRT' A
#
# COMPACT_ATOMS: atom_id res chain seq x y z
N MET A 1 -16.91 13.69 -11.14
CA MET A 1 -16.59 13.79 -9.69
C MET A 1 -15.17 13.25 -9.51
N GLU A 2 -14.18 14.12 -9.33
CA GLU A 2 -12.80 13.68 -9.02
C GLU A 2 -12.69 13.39 -7.51
N ILE A 3 -12.18 12.21 -7.16
CA ILE A 3 -11.91 11.83 -5.77
C ILE A 3 -10.51 12.35 -5.42
N PRO A 4 -10.36 13.33 -4.50
CA PRO A 4 -9.05 13.85 -4.15
C PRO A 4 -8.18 12.77 -3.52
N ARG A 5 -6.89 12.75 -3.88
CA ARG A 5 -5.97 11.75 -3.34
C ARG A 5 -5.68 12.09 -1.88
N THR A 6 -5.83 11.08 -1.03
CA THR A 6 -5.50 11.18 0.40
C THR A 6 -4.00 11.03 0.68
N ILE A 7 -3.18 10.68 -0.32
CA ILE A 7 -1.73 10.49 -0.16
C ILE A 7 -1.04 11.51 -1.08
N PRO A 8 -0.01 12.23 -0.61
CA PRO A 8 0.70 13.16 -1.47
C PRO A 8 1.38 12.43 -2.64
N ASN A 9 1.49 13.12 -3.78
CA ASN A 9 2.29 12.65 -4.90
C ASN A 9 3.76 12.62 -4.49
N ARG A 10 4.46 11.54 -4.83
CA ARG A 10 5.91 11.47 -4.60
C ARG A 10 6.64 12.39 -5.58
N THR A 11 7.70 13.06 -5.14
CA THR A 11 8.42 14.07 -5.95
C THR A 11 8.94 13.50 -7.28
N ASP A 12 9.47 12.27 -7.28
CA ASP A 12 9.94 11.59 -8.50
C ASP A 12 8.79 11.29 -9.48
N GLN A 13 7.58 11.04 -8.96
CA GLN A 13 6.38 10.84 -9.76
C GLN A 13 5.94 12.15 -10.44
N ILE A 14 6.07 13.28 -9.74
CA ILE A 14 5.82 14.62 -10.30
C ILE A 14 6.83 14.91 -11.41
N ASN A 15 8.12 14.70 -11.13
CA ASN A 15 9.20 14.96 -12.09
C ASN A 15 9.07 14.09 -13.35
N ARG A 16 8.74 12.80 -13.21
CA ARG A 16 8.47 11.92 -14.37
C ARG A 16 7.26 12.36 -15.18
N ARG A 17 6.22 12.93 -14.55
CA ARG A 17 5.06 13.45 -15.27
C ARG A 17 5.41 14.73 -16.03
N GLN A 18 6.15 15.65 -15.41
CA GLN A 18 6.65 16.85 -16.06
C GLN A 18 7.53 16.51 -17.28
N ALA A 19 8.41 15.52 -17.15
CA ALA A 19 9.25 15.03 -18.25
C ALA A 19 8.45 14.45 -19.44
N LYS A 20 7.21 14.01 -19.23
CA LYS A 20 6.33 13.51 -20.30
C LYS A 20 5.56 14.61 -21.03
N GLY A 21 5.69 15.87 -20.60
CA GLY A 21 4.99 17.01 -21.19
C GLY A 21 3.47 16.79 -21.23
N PRO A 22 2.79 17.07 -22.36
CA PRO A 22 1.33 16.93 -22.49
C PRO A 22 0.80 15.52 -22.19
N ARG A 23 1.63 14.47 -22.37
CA ARG A 23 1.27 13.07 -22.07
C ARG A 23 1.38 12.73 -20.58
N GLY A 24 1.90 13.64 -19.75
CA GLY A 24 2.10 13.44 -18.31
C GLY A 24 0.82 13.48 -17.49
N GLY A 25 -0.24 14.10 -18.01
CA GLY A 25 -1.54 14.24 -17.35
C GLY A 25 -1.50 15.09 -16.07
N ARG A 26 -2.68 15.56 -15.64
CA ARG A 26 -2.81 16.38 -14.43
C ARG A 26 -2.51 15.54 -13.17
N PRO A 27 -1.69 16.04 -12.22
CA PRO A 27 -1.55 15.40 -10.91
C PRO A 27 -2.91 15.36 -10.21
N ALA A 28 -3.24 14.24 -9.57
CA ALA A 28 -4.43 14.18 -8.72
C ALA A 28 -4.31 15.18 -7.57
N ASP A 29 -5.36 15.98 -7.33
CA ASP A 29 -5.40 16.97 -6.26
C ASP A 29 -5.23 16.27 -4.90
N PHE A 30 -4.32 16.80 -4.08
CA PHE A 30 -4.04 16.31 -2.72
C PHE A 30 -4.84 17.12 -1.70
N ASN A 31 -5.53 16.43 -0.79
CA ASN A 31 -6.25 17.08 0.31
C ASN A 31 -5.57 16.79 1.65
N ALA A 32 -4.90 17.80 2.19
CA ALA A 32 -4.17 17.71 3.45
C ALA A 32 -5.09 17.43 4.65
N ASP A 33 -6.33 17.94 4.65
CA ASP A 33 -7.26 17.72 5.75
C ASP A 33 -7.83 16.31 5.78
N LEU A 34 -7.96 15.68 4.61
CA LEU A 34 -8.28 14.25 4.52
C LEU A 34 -7.09 13.37 4.92
N ASP A 35 -5.85 13.76 4.59
CA ASP A 35 -4.66 13.02 5.00
C ASP A 35 -4.46 13.04 6.52
N LYS A 36 -4.74 14.17 7.20
CA LYS A 36 -4.73 14.24 8.68
C LYS A 36 -5.64 13.18 9.33
N LYS A 37 -6.79 12.88 8.72
CA LYS A 37 -7.77 11.89 9.22
C LYS A 37 -7.43 10.45 8.84
N ARG A 38 -6.44 10.24 7.96
CA ARG A 38 -6.09 8.92 7.41
C ARG A 38 -5.57 7.95 8.46
N HIS A 39 -4.89 8.42 9.51
CA HIS A 39 -4.31 7.54 10.54
C HIS A 39 -5.37 6.64 11.20
N THR A 40 -6.49 7.23 11.64
CA THR A 40 -7.59 6.51 12.30
C THR A 40 -8.21 5.45 11.39
N VAL A 41 -8.53 5.82 10.14
CA VAL A 41 -9.10 4.90 9.14
C VAL A 41 -8.14 3.75 8.83
N LYS A 42 -6.84 4.06 8.66
CA LYS A 42 -5.81 3.05 8.39
C LYS A 42 -5.64 2.10 9.57
N ARG A 43 -5.63 2.60 10.81
CA ARG A 43 -5.55 1.80 12.03
C ARG A 43 -6.74 0.85 12.16
N GLY A 44 -7.96 1.33 11.88
CA GLY A 44 -9.17 0.51 11.87
C GLY A 44 -9.13 -0.57 10.80
N SER A 45 -8.79 -0.21 9.55
CA SER A 45 -8.70 -1.17 8.44
C SER A 45 -7.62 -2.24 8.67
N VAL A 46 -6.44 -1.87 9.19
CA VAL A 46 -5.39 -2.82 9.54
C VAL A 46 -5.86 -3.80 10.61
N ARG A 47 -6.52 -3.31 11.65
CA ARG A 47 -7.08 -4.16 12.71
C ARG A 47 -8.11 -5.14 12.16
N LEU A 48 -9.03 -4.66 11.31
CA LEU A 48 -10.03 -5.53 10.66
C LEU A 48 -9.37 -6.58 9.76
N LYS A 49 -8.31 -6.24 9.04
CA LYS A 49 -7.55 -7.20 8.21
C LYS A 49 -6.80 -8.24 9.06
N GLN A 50 -6.23 -7.84 10.19
CA GLN A 50 -5.59 -8.74 11.13
C GLN A 50 -6.60 -9.78 11.66
N TRP A 51 -7.79 -9.34 12.06
CA TRP A 51 -8.85 -10.25 12.49
C TRP A 51 -9.43 -11.10 11.36
N ARG A 52 -9.43 -10.63 10.11
CA ARG A 52 -9.75 -11.47 8.94
C ARG A 52 -8.74 -12.58 8.71
N GLY A 53 -7.44 -12.35 8.92
CA GLY A 53 -6.43 -13.40 8.85
C GLY A 53 -6.71 -14.54 9.84
N ILE A 54 -7.13 -14.16 11.05
CA ILE A 54 -7.52 -15.08 12.13
C ILE A 54 -8.84 -15.79 11.79
N ALA A 55 -9.87 -15.06 11.37
CA ALA A 55 -11.20 -15.61 11.07
C ALA A 55 -11.21 -16.53 9.84
N SER A 56 -10.41 -16.23 8.82
CA SER A 56 -10.27 -17.05 7.63
C SER A 56 -9.23 -18.18 7.79
N ARG A 57 -8.58 -18.33 8.96
CA ARG A 57 -7.49 -19.29 9.23
C ARG A 57 -6.36 -19.26 8.19
N TYR A 58 -5.96 -18.07 7.74
CA TYR A 58 -4.78 -17.93 6.87
C TYR A 58 -3.46 -18.32 7.55
N ASP A 59 -3.46 -18.57 8.86
CA ASP A 59 -2.31 -19.13 9.61
C ASP A 59 -1.73 -20.38 8.94
N LYS A 60 -2.57 -21.21 8.31
CA LYS A 60 -2.13 -22.39 7.57
C LYS A 60 -1.26 -22.06 6.34
N HIS A 61 -1.50 -20.91 5.71
CA HIS A 61 -0.69 -20.41 4.60
C HIS A 61 0.54 -19.61 5.05
N ALA A 62 0.46 -18.91 6.18
CA ALA A 62 1.61 -18.22 6.77
C ALA A 62 2.71 -19.20 7.18
N PHE A 63 2.33 -20.35 7.75
CA PHE A 63 3.27 -21.44 8.06
C PHE A 63 3.94 -22.00 6.81
N ILE A 64 3.18 -22.21 5.72
CA ILE A 64 3.73 -22.69 4.44
C ILE A 64 4.69 -21.65 3.85
N SER A 65 4.36 -20.36 3.88
CA SER A 65 5.23 -19.28 3.37
C SER A 65 6.56 -19.19 4.13
N LEU A 66 6.54 -19.30 5.46
CA LEU A 66 7.77 -19.30 6.26
C LEU A 66 8.60 -20.56 6.02
N ALA A 67 7.97 -21.72 5.86
CA ALA A 67 8.64 -22.96 5.49
C ALA A 67 9.32 -22.85 4.10
N THR A 68 8.70 -22.15 3.14
CA THR A 68 9.30 -21.89 1.83
C THR A 68 10.51 -20.94 1.91
N ILE A 69 10.45 -19.90 2.74
CA ILE A 69 11.56 -18.95 2.93
C ILE A 69 12.77 -19.63 3.59
N VAL A 70 12.54 -20.41 4.66
CA VAL A 70 13.60 -21.17 5.35
C VAL A 70 14.22 -22.22 4.43
N ARG A 71 13.40 -22.92 3.63
CA ARG A 71 13.89 -23.91 2.65
C ARG A 71 14.70 -23.25 1.52
N ASN A 72 14.30 -22.09 1.03
CA ASN A 72 15.03 -21.36 -0.03
C ASN A 72 16.36 -20.74 0.44
N HIS A 73 16.51 -20.48 1.74
CA HIS A 73 17.78 -20.08 2.33
C HIS A 73 18.79 -21.25 2.36
N HIS A 74 18.32 -22.47 2.59
CA HIS A 74 19.17 -23.67 2.63
C HIS A 74 19.63 -24.16 1.24
N ILE A 75 18.90 -23.83 0.17
CA ILE A 75 19.26 -24.20 -1.22
C ILE A 75 20.27 -23.19 -1.84
N ARG A 76 20.55 -22.08 -1.17
CA ARG A 76 21.44 -20.99 -1.67
C ARG A 76 22.77 -20.86 -0.92
N THR A 77 23.13 -21.86 -0.11
CA THR A 77 24.44 -22.02 0.54
C THR A 77 25.07 -23.31 0.05
#